data_AF-A0A1F5GGM8-F1
#
_entry.id   AF-A0A1F5GGM8-F1
#
_cell.length_a   1.000
_cell.length_b   1.000
_cell.length_c   1.000
_cell.angle_alpha   90.00
_cell.angle_beta   90.00
_cell.angle_gamma   90.00
#
_symmetry.space_group_name_H-M   'P 1'
#
loop_
_entity.id
_entity.type
_entity.pdbx_description
1 polymer ?
#
loop_
_entity_poly.entity_id
_entity_poly.type
_entity_poly.pdbx_seq_one_letter_code
_entity_poly.pdbx_strand_id
1 'polypeptide(L)'
;MNYELRTKNCKAKGFTLIEFLVVLGILALTVSSTLLFLTSVLRGSNKANVIAEVKQNGQVVLESLERQIRNGVDAEQVGQVENNTIKIIRQDQSPLYIKCISNASLNGYIGSVTSSSDPTGDGQYISMTFKDDLVSGVDIDCPDNTDIATGCAVSVIPSSSGGISPPVVSICFYANQAVQAPSRQDFQTKVKFQTTISLRRY
;
A
#
# COMPACT_ATOMS: atom_id res chain seq x y z
N MET A 1 -55.28 48.53 45.84
CA MET A 1 -53.87 48.91 45.62
C MET A 1 -53.53 48.56 44.18
N ASN A 2 -53.49 49.55 43.29
CA ASN A 2 -53.13 49.37 41.87
C ASN A 2 -51.66 49.74 41.71
N TYR A 3 -50.85 48.82 41.20
CA TYR A 3 -49.47 49.09 40.78
C TYR A 3 -49.47 49.35 39.27
N GLU A 4 -49.15 50.59 38.88
CA GLU A 4 -48.91 50.90 37.47
C GLU A 4 -47.51 50.45 37.07
N LEU A 5 -47.43 49.48 36.17
CA LEU A 5 -46.17 49.06 35.54
C LEU A 5 -45.79 50.07 34.46
N ARG A 6 -44.89 50.99 34.82
CA ARG A 6 -44.24 51.92 33.90
C ARG A 6 -43.31 51.15 32.96
N THR A 7 -43.75 50.89 31.74
CA THR A 7 -42.89 50.34 30.67
C THR A 7 -41.97 51.45 30.16
N LYS A 8 -40.68 51.40 30.53
CA LYS A 8 -39.64 52.23 29.91
C LYS A 8 -39.50 51.81 28.44
N ASN A 9 -39.95 52.65 27.52
CA ASN A 9 -39.71 52.51 26.08
C ASN A 9 -38.19 52.57 25.81
N CYS A 10 -37.54 51.41 25.76
CA CYS A 10 -36.17 51.28 25.30
C CYS A 10 -36.20 51.38 23.77
N LYS A 11 -35.67 52.48 23.21
CA LYS A 11 -35.58 52.65 21.75
C LYS A 11 -34.77 51.48 21.16
N ALA A 12 -35.43 50.61 20.41
CA ALA A 12 -34.75 49.59 19.62
C ALA A 12 -33.89 50.30 18.56
N LYS A 13 -32.57 50.17 18.67
CA LYS A 13 -31.65 50.64 17.63
C LYS A 13 -31.73 49.62 16.49
N GLY A 14 -32.25 50.05 15.34
CA GLY A 14 -32.26 49.26 14.11
C GLY A 14 -30.88 49.27 13.46
N PHE A 15 -30.57 48.21 12.69
CA PHE A 15 -29.37 48.12 11.88
C PHE A 15 -29.49 48.99 10.62
N THR A 16 -28.39 49.59 10.20
CA THR A 16 -28.34 50.30 8.92
C THR A 16 -28.12 49.31 7.77
N LEU A 17 -28.61 49.65 6.57
CA LEU A 17 -28.45 48.80 5.38
C LEU A 17 -26.97 48.56 5.05
N ILE A 18 -26.13 49.57 5.26
CA ILE A 18 -24.68 49.46 5.02
C ILE A 18 -24.01 48.51 6.01
N GLU A 19 -24.40 48.54 7.28
CA GLU A 19 -23.86 47.64 8.31
C GLU A 19 -24.22 46.18 8.00
N PHE A 20 -25.44 45.92 7.53
CA PHE A 20 -25.85 44.60 7.08
C PHE A 20 -25.04 44.10 5.88
N LEU A 21 -24.77 44.97 4.89
CA LEU A 21 -23.98 44.61 3.71
C LEU A 21 -22.53 44.27 4.06
N VAL A 22 -21.92 45.02 4.99
CA VAL A 22 -20.57 44.74 5.49
C VAL A 22 -20.52 43.39 6.21
N VAL A 23 -21.50 43.10 7.07
CA VAL A 23 -21.58 41.80 7.77
C VAL A 23 -21.73 40.64 6.79
N LEU A 24 -22.57 40.77 5.76
CA LEU A 24 -22.71 39.74 4.72
C LEU A 24 -21.41 39.53 3.92
N GLY A 25 -20.70 40.61 3.60
CA GLY A 25 -19.40 40.54 2.92
C GLY A 25 -18.37 39.76 3.72
N ILE A 26 -18.24 40.07 5.01
CA ILE A 26 -17.33 39.37 5.93
C ILE A 26 -17.77 37.91 6.11
N LEU A 27 -19.08 37.65 6.22
CA LEU A 27 -19.62 36.30 6.37
C LEU A 27 -19.33 35.44 5.12
N ALA A 28 -19.52 36.00 3.91
CA ALA A 28 -19.21 35.28 2.67
C ALA A 28 -17.73 34.91 2.57
N LEU A 29 -16.83 35.82 2.94
CA LEU A 29 -15.39 35.57 2.95
C LEU A 29 -15.02 34.48 3.96
N THR A 30 -15.51 34.58 5.19
CA THR A 30 -15.20 33.61 6.27
C THR A 30 -15.70 32.21 5.94
N VAL A 31 -16.95 32.06 5.48
CA VAL A 31 -17.50 30.76 5.08
C VAL A 31 -16.68 30.17 3.93
N SER A 32 -16.33 30.96 2.92
CA SER A 32 -15.52 30.49 1.79
C SER A 32 -14.15 29.99 2.24
N SER A 33 -13.45 30.74 3.11
CA SER A 33 -12.15 30.32 3.65
C SER A 33 -12.24 29.04 4.48
N THR A 34 -13.28 28.90 5.32
CA THR A 34 -13.46 27.69 6.14
C THR A 34 -13.75 26.45 5.31
N LEU A 35 -14.53 26.57 4.22
CA LEU A 35 -14.79 25.46 3.29
C LEU A 35 -13.53 25.02 2.54
N LEU A 36 -12.71 25.96 2.10
CA LEU A 36 -11.41 25.65 1.47
C LEU A 36 -10.48 24.93 2.45
N PHE A 37 -10.42 25.40 3.69
CA PHE A 37 -9.63 24.74 4.73
C PHE A 37 -10.14 23.31 5.02
N LEU A 38 -11.45 23.15 5.23
CA LEU A 38 -12.07 21.86 5.50
C LEU A 38 -11.81 20.86 4.36
N THR A 39 -12.01 21.27 3.12
CA THR A 39 -11.77 20.40 1.95
C THR A 39 -10.30 19.99 1.82
N SER A 40 -9.37 20.89 2.16
CA SER A 40 -7.94 20.59 2.21
C SER A 40 -7.61 19.54 3.28
N VAL A 41 -8.15 19.70 4.49
CA VAL A 41 -7.96 18.75 5.60
C VAL A 41 -8.54 17.38 5.27
N LEU A 42 -9.76 17.32 4.74
CA LEU A 42 -10.40 16.06 4.34
C LEU A 42 -9.58 15.33 3.26
N ARG A 43 -9.05 16.06 2.28
CA ARG A 43 -8.15 15.51 1.26
C ARG A 43 -6.86 14.96 1.87
N GLY A 44 -6.26 15.70 2.80
CA GLY A 44 -5.06 15.27 3.51
C GLY A 44 -5.29 13.99 4.33
N SER A 45 -6.40 13.92 5.06
CA SER A 45 -6.77 12.75 5.86
C SER A 45 -7.00 11.51 5.00
N ASN A 46 -7.75 11.62 3.90
CA ASN A 46 -7.98 10.49 3.00
C ASN A 46 -6.67 9.98 2.39
N LYS A 47 -5.78 10.88 1.97
CA LYS A 47 -4.45 10.50 1.46
C LYS A 47 -3.63 9.76 2.51
N ALA A 48 -3.63 10.24 3.76
CA ALA A 48 -2.91 9.60 4.84
C ALA A 48 -3.43 8.20 5.15
N ASN A 49 -4.76 8.03 5.17
CA ASN A 49 -5.41 6.73 5.42
C ASN A 49 -5.05 5.71 4.35
N VAL A 50 -5.13 6.10 3.07
CA VAL A 50 -4.74 5.26 1.93
C VAL A 50 -3.27 4.83 2.02
N ILE A 51 -2.36 5.77 2.31
CA ILE A 51 -0.92 5.46 2.46
C ILE A 51 -0.71 4.48 3.62
N ALA A 52 -1.43 4.66 4.73
CA ALA A 52 -1.33 3.78 5.89
C ALA A 52 -1.78 2.35 5.57
N GLU A 53 -2.89 2.19 4.85
CA GLU A 53 -3.43 0.89 4.42
C GLU A 53 -2.48 0.16 3.47
N VAL A 54 -1.97 0.85 2.44
CA VAL A 54 -0.97 0.29 1.52
C VAL A 54 0.28 -0.14 2.27
N LYS A 55 0.73 0.69 3.23
CA LYS A 55 1.90 0.37 4.06
C LYS A 55 1.68 -0.85 4.94
N GLN A 56 0.53 -0.94 5.59
CA GLN A 56 0.20 -2.06 6.48
C GLN A 56 0.16 -3.38 5.71
N ASN A 57 -0.53 -3.41 4.56
CA ASN A 57 -0.60 -4.60 3.72
C ASN A 57 0.77 -5.00 3.16
N GLY A 58 1.55 -4.03 2.66
CA GLY A 58 2.91 -4.30 2.18
C GLY A 58 3.83 -4.83 3.29
N GLN A 59 3.68 -4.33 4.52
CA GLN A 59 4.43 -4.82 5.68
C GLN A 59 4.06 -6.27 6.04
N VAL A 60 2.76 -6.61 6.00
CA VAL A 60 2.30 -8.00 6.23
C VAL A 60 2.90 -8.97 5.20
N VAL A 61 2.97 -8.56 3.94
CA VAL A 61 3.60 -9.34 2.87
C VAL A 61 5.08 -9.51 3.13
N LEU A 62 5.78 -8.43 3.47
CA LEU A 62 7.20 -8.45 3.78
C LEU A 62 7.52 -9.40 4.95
N GLU A 63 6.76 -9.32 6.04
CA GLU A 63 6.93 -10.20 7.21
C GLU A 63 6.62 -11.66 6.88
N SER A 64 5.59 -11.91 6.08
CA SER A 64 5.24 -13.26 5.61
C SER A 64 6.38 -13.86 4.77
N LEU A 65 6.95 -13.06 3.86
CA LEU A 65 8.09 -13.46 3.03
C LEU A 65 9.34 -13.73 3.87
N GLU A 66 9.69 -12.82 4.78
CA GLU A 66 10.82 -13.01 5.67
C GLU A 66 10.70 -14.29 6.48
N ARG A 67 9.52 -14.57 7.04
CA ARG A 67 9.26 -15.79 7.79
C ARG A 67 9.40 -17.04 6.92
N GLN A 68 8.85 -17.02 5.71
CA GLN A 68 8.88 -18.15 4.79
C GLN A 68 10.31 -18.45 4.30
N ILE A 69 11.08 -17.41 3.99
CA ILE A 69 12.45 -17.53 3.47
C ILE A 69 13.42 -17.94 4.56
N ARG A 70 13.33 -17.38 5.77
CA ARG A 70 14.23 -17.72 6.90
C ARG A 70 14.17 -19.20 7.30
N ASN A 71 13.08 -19.91 6.96
CA ASN A 71 12.93 -21.35 7.20
C ASN A 71 13.60 -22.22 6.11
N GLY A 72 14.22 -21.60 5.09
CA GLY A 72 14.98 -22.26 4.05
C GLY A 72 16.42 -22.59 4.43
N VAL A 73 16.95 -23.65 3.83
CA VAL A 73 18.36 -24.06 3.86
C VAL A 73 19.13 -23.46 2.69
N ASP A 74 18.49 -23.44 1.51
CA ASP A 74 19.07 -22.91 0.28
C ASP A 74 17.98 -22.28 -0.57
N ALA A 75 18.38 -21.49 -1.57
CA ALA A 75 17.46 -20.87 -2.52
C ALA A 75 18.03 -20.93 -3.94
N GLU A 76 17.12 -21.10 -4.90
CA GLU A 76 17.41 -21.15 -6.33
C GLU A 76 16.43 -20.26 -7.07
N GLN A 77 16.89 -19.54 -8.11
CA GLN A 77 16.01 -18.90 -9.06
C GLN A 77 15.38 -19.97 -9.96
N VAL A 78 14.06 -19.91 -10.20
CA VAL A 78 13.36 -20.87 -11.05
C VAL A 78 12.92 -20.21 -12.34
N GLY A 79 13.32 -20.80 -13.47
CA GLY A 79 13.00 -20.30 -14.80
C GLY A 79 13.92 -19.17 -15.25
N GLN A 80 13.47 -18.40 -16.23
CA GLN A 80 14.12 -17.15 -16.64
C GLN A 80 14.02 -16.14 -15.50
N VAL A 81 15.00 -15.25 -15.38
CA VAL A 81 15.04 -14.26 -14.29
C VAL A 81 13.71 -13.48 -14.27
N GLU A 82 13.17 -13.14 -15.45
CA GLU A 82 11.91 -12.41 -15.70
C GLU A 82 10.68 -12.98 -14.98
N ASN A 83 10.68 -14.26 -14.61
CA ASN A 83 9.51 -14.88 -13.99
C ASN A 83 9.32 -14.52 -12.51
N ASN A 84 10.22 -13.72 -11.90
CA ASN A 84 10.15 -13.29 -10.49
C ASN A 84 9.81 -14.43 -9.52
N THR A 85 10.30 -15.64 -9.83
CA THR A 85 9.99 -16.89 -9.13
C THR A 85 11.24 -17.43 -8.45
N ILE A 86 11.14 -17.66 -7.15
CA ILE A 86 12.21 -18.25 -6.33
C ILE A 86 11.74 -19.55 -5.72
N LYS A 87 12.66 -20.50 -5.63
CA LYS A 87 12.48 -21.76 -4.92
C LYS A 87 13.33 -21.75 -3.68
N ILE A 88 12.68 -21.90 -2.55
CA ILE A 88 13.30 -22.08 -1.24
C ILE A 88 13.34 -23.58 -0.95
N ILE A 89 14.55 -24.09 -0.75
CA ILE A 89 14.80 -25.49 -0.36
C ILE A 89 14.69 -25.55 1.17
N ARG A 90 13.76 -26.38 1.66
CA ARG A 90 13.50 -26.57 3.09
C ARG A 90 14.08 -27.89 3.59
N GLN A 91 14.26 -28.02 4.91
CA GLN A 91 14.80 -29.23 5.55
C GLN A 91 13.87 -30.44 5.40
N ASP A 92 12.57 -30.21 5.23
CA ASP A 92 11.51 -31.21 5.09
C ASP A 92 11.40 -31.79 3.65
N GLN A 93 12.37 -31.49 2.78
CA GLN A 93 12.41 -31.87 1.36
C GLN A 93 11.20 -31.40 0.54
N SER A 94 10.36 -30.51 1.07
CA SER A 94 9.21 -29.94 0.38
C SER A 94 9.58 -28.54 -0.09
N PRO A 95 9.97 -28.31 -1.36
CA PRO A 95 10.35 -26.98 -1.81
C PRO A 95 9.16 -26.01 -1.74
N LEU A 96 9.45 -24.77 -1.35
CA LEU A 96 8.51 -23.67 -1.34
C LEU A 96 8.81 -22.75 -2.52
N TYR A 97 7.83 -22.52 -3.38
CA TYR A 97 7.96 -21.57 -4.47
C TYR A 97 7.26 -20.27 -4.08
N ILE A 98 7.93 -19.16 -4.31
CA ILE A 98 7.39 -17.81 -4.12
C ILE A 98 7.47 -17.11 -5.47
N LYS A 99 6.36 -16.52 -5.89
CA LYS A 99 6.26 -15.81 -7.16
C LYS A 99 5.52 -14.50 -6.97
N CYS A 100 5.97 -13.47 -7.68
CA CYS A 100 5.19 -12.27 -7.88
C CYS A 100 4.40 -12.38 -9.18
N ILE A 101 3.09 -12.18 -9.09
CA ILE A 101 2.15 -12.34 -10.20
C ILE A 101 1.47 -11.00 -10.41
N SER A 102 1.76 -10.37 -11.54
CA SER A 102 1.04 -9.18 -12.00
C SER A 102 -0.16 -9.61 -12.86
N ASN A 103 -1.28 -8.90 -12.71
CA ASN A 103 -2.48 -9.16 -13.49
C ASN A 103 -3.07 -7.83 -13.97
N ALA A 104 -3.59 -7.79 -15.20
CA ALA A 104 -4.18 -6.57 -15.76
C ALA A 104 -5.62 -6.30 -15.26
N SER A 105 -6.32 -7.32 -14.76
CA SER A 105 -7.73 -7.27 -14.37
C SER A 105 -7.97 -7.44 -12.87
N LEU A 106 -7.01 -7.99 -12.14
CA LEU A 106 -7.03 -8.16 -10.68
C LEU A 106 -5.83 -7.46 -10.07
N ASN A 107 -5.83 -7.31 -8.74
CA ASN A 107 -4.63 -6.85 -8.05
C ASN A 107 -3.48 -7.85 -8.26
N GLY A 108 -2.30 -7.34 -8.61
CA GLY A 108 -1.07 -8.09 -8.55
C GLY A 108 -0.81 -8.55 -7.11
N TYR A 109 -0.18 -9.70 -6.96
CA TYR A 109 0.06 -10.29 -5.65
C TYR A 109 1.34 -11.11 -5.62
N ILE A 110 1.90 -11.23 -4.42
CA ILE A 110 2.95 -12.22 -4.14
C ILE A 110 2.27 -13.44 -3.55
N GLY A 111 2.53 -14.59 -4.15
CA GLY A 111 1.96 -15.85 -3.71
C GLY A 111 3.03 -16.87 -3.39
N SER A 112 2.63 -17.88 -2.62
CA SER A 112 3.47 -19.02 -2.28
C SER A 112 2.75 -20.34 -2.54
N VAL A 113 3.50 -21.36 -2.96
CA VAL A 113 2.99 -22.73 -3.11
C VAL A 113 4.04 -23.74 -2.63
N THR A 114 3.60 -24.72 -1.85
CA THR A 114 4.44 -25.86 -1.48
C THR A 114 4.34 -26.90 -2.58
N SER A 115 5.48 -27.32 -3.13
CA SER A 115 5.57 -28.35 -4.19
C SER A 115 4.60 -28.14 -5.37
N SER A 116 5.03 -27.36 -6.37
CA SER A 116 4.27 -27.18 -7.62
C SER A 116 4.80 -28.10 -8.72
N SER A 117 3.89 -28.73 -9.48
CA SER A 117 4.21 -29.48 -10.71
C SER A 117 4.56 -28.55 -11.88
N ASP A 118 4.12 -27.29 -11.82
CA ASP A 118 4.45 -26.22 -12.76
C ASP A 118 4.72 -24.94 -11.96
N PRO A 119 5.97 -24.73 -11.49
CA PRO A 119 6.32 -23.56 -10.70
C PRO A 119 6.26 -22.26 -11.51
N THR A 120 6.09 -22.33 -12.84
CA THR A 120 5.97 -21.16 -13.70
C THR A 120 4.52 -20.72 -13.90
N GLY A 121 3.54 -21.60 -13.71
CA GLY A 121 2.11 -21.28 -13.85
C GLY A 121 1.52 -20.50 -12.67
N ASP A 122 0.67 -19.52 -12.96
CA ASP A 122 0.11 -18.60 -11.95
C ASP A 122 -1.02 -19.23 -11.10
N GLY A 123 -1.66 -20.30 -11.58
CA GLY A 123 -2.92 -20.79 -11.03
C GLY A 123 -2.84 -21.52 -9.68
N GLN A 124 -1.65 -21.86 -9.19
CA GLN A 124 -1.46 -22.66 -7.97
C GLN A 124 -0.97 -21.86 -6.77
N TYR A 125 -0.65 -20.57 -6.96
CA TYR A 125 -0.09 -19.72 -5.92
C TYR A 125 -1.17 -19.20 -4.98
N ILE A 126 -0.98 -19.40 -3.68
CA ILE A 126 -1.84 -18.84 -2.65
C ILE A 126 -1.37 -17.41 -2.40
N SER A 127 -2.27 -16.44 -2.62
CA SER A 127 -1.97 -15.03 -2.44
C SER A 127 -1.74 -14.67 -0.97
N MET A 128 -0.73 -13.84 -0.71
CA MET A 128 -0.49 -13.25 0.62
C MET A 128 -1.34 -12.01 0.88
N THR A 129 -1.94 -11.43 -0.17
CA THR A 129 -2.87 -10.30 -0.12
C THR A 129 -4.24 -10.66 -0.71
N PHE A 130 -5.24 -9.82 -0.51
CA PHE A 130 -6.55 -9.99 -1.14
C PHE A 130 -6.49 -9.59 -2.62
N LYS A 131 -6.25 -10.55 -3.51
CA LYS A 131 -6.16 -10.32 -4.95
C LYS A 131 -7.51 -9.98 -5.61
N ASP A 132 -8.60 -10.48 -5.03
CA ASP A 132 -9.96 -10.35 -5.57
C ASP A 132 -10.71 -9.12 -5.04
N ASP A 133 -10.18 -8.45 -4.00
CA ASP A 133 -10.74 -7.20 -3.49
C ASP A 133 -10.16 -6.01 -4.25
N LEU A 134 -10.86 -5.60 -5.32
CA LEU A 134 -10.39 -4.54 -6.20
C LEU A 134 -10.59 -3.14 -5.62
N VAL A 135 -11.20 -2.98 -4.44
CA VAL A 135 -11.54 -1.68 -3.85
C VAL A 135 -10.70 -1.38 -2.61
N SER A 136 -10.61 -2.35 -1.70
CA SER A 136 -9.89 -2.22 -0.42
C SER A 136 -8.62 -3.09 -0.35
N GLY A 137 -8.32 -3.83 -1.41
CA GLY A 137 -7.06 -4.56 -1.53
C GLY A 137 -5.85 -3.67 -1.81
N VAL A 138 -4.73 -4.33 -2.07
CA VAL A 138 -3.47 -3.71 -2.50
C VAL A 138 -2.98 -4.43 -3.74
N ASP A 139 -2.62 -3.63 -4.73
CA ASP A 139 -2.01 -4.10 -5.97
C ASP A 139 -0.49 -4.17 -5.79
N ILE A 140 0.08 -5.36 -5.93
CA ILE A 140 1.51 -5.57 -5.84
C ILE A 140 2.12 -5.62 -7.23
N ASP A 141 3.06 -4.71 -7.45
CA ASP A 141 3.83 -4.57 -8.68
C ASP A 141 5.28 -4.97 -8.42
N CYS A 142 5.75 -6.01 -9.09
CA CYS A 142 7.16 -6.40 -9.06
C CYS A 142 7.76 -6.12 -10.43
N PRO A 143 8.71 -5.19 -10.54
CA PRO A 143 9.40 -4.96 -11.80
C PRO A 143 10.18 -6.20 -12.22
N ASP A 144 10.34 -6.36 -13.52
CA ASP A 144 11.24 -7.36 -14.07
C ASP A 144 12.70 -6.96 -13.79
N ASN A 145 13.54 -7.93 -13.50
CA ASN A 145 15.00 -7.78 -13.28
C ASN A 145 15.76 -7.24 -14.51
N THR A 146 15.14 -7.21 -15.69
CA THR A 146 15.71 -6.60 -16.89
C THR A 146 15.57 -5.08 -16.88
N ASP A 147 14.70 -4.54 -16.01
CA ASP A 147 14.58 -3.10 -15.78
C ASP A 147 15.66 -2.60 -14.81
N ILE A 148 16.85 -2.34 -15.37
CA ILE A 148 18.00 -1.75 -14.67
C ILE A 148 17.63 -0.38 -14.05
N ALA A 149 16.59 0.31 -14.55
CA ALA A 149 16.21 1.63 -14.08
C ALA A 149 15.54 1.64 -12.71
N THR A 150 14.82 0.58 -12.32
CA THR A 150 14.15 0.50 -11.01
C THR A 150 15.01 -0.19 -9.93
N GLY A 151 15.97 -1.03 -10.33
CA GLY A 151 16.86 -1.75 -9.39
C GLY A 151 16.08 -2.58 -8.36
N CYS A 152 14.88 -3.03 -8.71
CA CYS A 152 13.91 -3.64 -7.81
C CYS A 152 13.42 -4.93 -8.45
N ALA A 153 13.93 -6.06 -7.99
CA ALA A 153 13.54 -7.37 -8.49
C ALA A 153 13.64 -8.42 -7.38
N VAL A 154 13.02 -9.57 -7.62
CA VAL A 154 13.22 -10.78 -6.83
C VAL A 154 14.44 -11.51 -7.38
N SER A 155 15.50 -11.62 -6.58
CA SER A 155 16.74 -12.28 -6.99
C SER A 155 17.34 -13.14 -5.88
N VAL A 156 18.05 -14.18 -6.30
CA VAL A 156 18.75 -15.09 -5.41
C VAL A 156 20.23 -15.11 -5.79
N ILE A 157 21.09 -14.98 -4.79
CA ILE A 157 22.52 -15.25 -4.90
C ILE A 157 22.74 -16.63 -4.29
N PRO A 158 22.84 -17.69 -5.12
CA PRO A 158 22.97 -19.05 -4.62
C PRO A 158 24.37 -19.31 -4.04
N SER A 159 24.43 -20.28 -3.13
CA SER A 159 25.68 -20.69 -2.46
C SER A 159 26.69 -21.39 -3.37
N SER A 160 26.30 -21.77 -4.59
CA SER A 160 27.12 -22.47 -5.59
C SER A 160 28.10 -21.56 -6.36
N SER A 161 28.10 -20.25 -6.08
CA SER A 161 29.05 -19.27 -6.64
C SER A 161 30.44 -19.30 -5.96
N GLY A 162 30.93 -20.48 -5.61
CA GLY A 162 32.32 -20.72 -5.19
C GLY A 162 32.75 -20.16 -3.82
N GLY A 163 31.80 -19.70 -2.99
CA GLY A 163 32.09 -19.12 -1.67
C GLY A 163 31.44 -19.89 -0.52
N ILE A 164 32.06 -19.83 0.66
CA ILE A 164 31.55 -20.34 1.96
C ILE A 164 30.29 -19.54 2.42
N SER A 165 29.88 -18.51 1.67
CA SER A 165 28.80 -17.60 2.03
C SER A 165 27.43 -18.29 2.01
N PRO A 166 26.55 -18.02 3.00
CA PRO A 166 25.17 -18.46 2.94
C PRO A 166 24.45 -17.88 1.71
N PRO A 167 23.44 -18.60 1.17
CA PRO A 167 22.61 -18.08 0.10
C PRO A 167 21.84 -16.83 0.57
N VAL A 168 21.72 -15.85 -0.31
CA VAL A 168 21.06 -14.57 -0.02
C VAL A 168 19.90 -14.36 -0.99
N VAL A 169 18.72 -14.11 -0.44
CA VAL A 169 17.51 -13.81 -1.19
C VAL A 169 17.21 -12.32 -1.05
N SER A 170 17.16 -11.60 -2.16
CA SER A 170 16.75 -10.20 -2.21
C SER A 170 15.36 -10.13 -2.82
N ILE A 171 14.43 -9.48 -2.11
CA ILE A 171 13.08 -9.24 -2.60
C ILE A 171 12.84 -7.75 -2.64
N CYS A 172 12.30 -7.30 -3.77
CA CYS A 172 11.83 -5.95 -3.94
C CYS A 172 10.51 -5.94 -4.69
N PHE A 173 9.54 -5.17 -4.18
CA PHE A 173 8.25 -4.98 -4.81
C PHE A 173 7.69 -3.61 -4.46
N TYR A 174 6.68 -3.19 -5.21
CA TYR A 174 5.90 -2.00 -4.94
C TYR A 174 4.49 -2.39 -4.53
N ALA A 175 3.95 -1.71 -3.53
CA ALA A 175 2.56 -1.81 -3.16
C ALA A 175 1.84 -0.53 -3.61
N ASN A 176 0.73 -0.73 -4.31
CA ASN A 176 -0.16 0.30 -4.82
C ASN A 176 -1.57 0.09 -4.24
N GLN A 177 -2.44 1.09 -4.36
CA GLN A 177 -3.86 0.89 -4.11
C GLN A 177 -4.43 -0.16 -5.07
N ALA A 178 -5.50 -0.84 -4.64
CA ALA A 178 -6.20 -1.77 -5.52
C ALA A 178 -6.61 -1.14 -6.85
N VAL A 179 -6.70 -1.97 -7.89
CA VAL A 179 -6.90 -1.55 -9.29
C VAL A 179 -8.22 -0.79 -9.55
N GLN A 180 -9.23 -0.97 -8.70
CA GLN A 180 -10.51 -0.24 -8.75
C GLN A 180 -10.76 0.65 -7.52
N ALA A 181 -9.73 0.90 -6.69
CA ALA A 181 -9.86 1.77 -5.54
C ALA A 181 -10.30 3.18 -5.99
N PRO A 182 -11.32 3.78 -5.36
CA PRO A 182 -11.81 5.11 -5.71
C PRO A 182 -10.78 6.16 -5.33
N SER A 183 -9.83 6.42 -6.24
CA SER A 183 -8.80 7.41 -6.07
C SER A 183 -8.69 8.27 -7.33
N ARG A 184 -8.52 9.59 -7.18
CA ARG A 184 -8.04 10.41 -8.30
C ARG A 184 -6.58 10.06 -8.55
N GLN A 185 -6.09 10.21 -9.78
CA GLN A 185 -4.69 9.99 -10.14
C GLN A 185 -3.69 10.65 -9.16
N ASP A 186 -4.03 11.81 -8.58
CA ASP A 186 -3.22 12.54 -7.60
C ASP A 186 -3.02 11.84 -6.24
N PHE A 187 -3.82 10.80 -5.95
CA PHE A 187 -3.74 9.99 -4.73
C PHE A 187 -3.09 8.63 -4.97
N GLN A 188 -2.65 8.33 -6.19
CA GLN A 188 -1.92 7.09 -6.46
C GLN A 188 -0.66 7.06 -5.62
N THR A 189 -0.63 6.11 -4.68
CA THR A 189 0.48 5.89 -3.77
C THR A 189 1.19 4.64 -4.25
N LYS A 190 2.48 4.77 -4.56
CA LYS A 190 3.39 3.66 -4.84
C LYS A 190 4.43 3.62 -3.71
N VAL A 191 4.40 2.56 -2.90
CA VAL A 191 5.34 2.38 -1.79
C VAL A 191 6.30 1.26 -2.14
N LYS A 192 7.61 1.54 -2.07
CA LYS A 192 8.66 0.53 -2.30
C LYS A 192 8.90 -0.28 -1.02
N PHE A 193 8.92 -1.60 -1.15
CA PHE A 193 9.34 -2.54 -0.14
C PHE A 193 10.56 -3.30 -0.63
N GLN A 194 11.57 -3.42 0.22
CA GLN A 194 12.81 -4.11 -0.11
C GLN A 194 13.38 -4.78 1.15
N THR A 195 13.75 -6.06 1.03
CA THR A 195 14.45 -6.80 2.08
C THR A 195 15.49 -7.73 1.47
N THR A 196 16.55 -7.99 2.22
CA THR A 196 17.60 -8.94 1.86
C THR A 196 17.77 -9.90 3.02
N ILE A 197 17.55 -11.18 2.75
CA ILE A 197 17.51 -12.24 3.76
C ILE A 197 18.63 -13.22 3.46
N SER A 198 19.52 -13.40 4.42
CA SER A 198 20.53 -14.46 4.39
C SER A 198 19.98 -15.72 5.03
N LEU A 199 20.10 -16.85 4.34
CA LEU A 199 19.66 -18.15 4.82
C LEU A 199 20.65 -18.75 5.82
N ARG A 200 20.16 -19.53 6.79
CA ARG A 200 21.03 -20.20 7.76
C ARG A 200 21.50 -21.55 7.20
N ARG A 201 22.82 -21.76 7.17
CA ARG A 201 23.38 -23.11 7.01
C ARG A 201 23.45 -23.75 8.40
N TYR A 202 22.83 -24.91 8.55
CA TYR A 202 23.04 -25.83 9.68
C TYR A 202 23.93 -26.97 9.22
#